data_AF-A0A7S1X417-F1
#
_entry.id   AF-A0A7S1X417-F1
#
_cell.length_a   1.000
_cell.length_b   1.000
_cell.length_c   1.000
_cell.angle_alpha   90.00
_cell.angle_beta   90.00
_cell.angle_gamma   90.00
#
_symmetry.space_group_name_H-M   'P 1'
#
loop_
_entity.id
_entity.type
_entity.pdbx_description
1 polymer ?
#
loop_
_entity_poly.entity_id
_entity_poly.type
_entity_poly.pdbx_seq_one_letter_code
_entity_poly.pdbx_strand_id
1 'polypeptide(L)'
;GGCSFEIKLDDSRWISASSPLRFKQPLQDGNHTFMVRAIDSHGVKAKNPAQLHWTVDTQAPTLHIARSPALITHDTTARFEVESSEARCKFPFQLEYRRTER
;
A
#
# COMPACT_ATOMS: atom_id res chain seq x y z
N GLY A 1 12.21 19.11 -34.10
CA GLY A 1 13.05 18.83 -32.92
C GLY A 1 12.26 17.96 -31.98
N GLY A 2 12.75 16.76 -31.67
CA GLY A 2 12.10 15.84 -30.74
C GLY A 2 12.83 15.84 -29.41
N CYS A 3 12.09 15.64 -28.32
CA CYS A 3 12.66 15.26 -27.03
C CYS A 3 12.47 13.75 -26.84
N SER A 4 13.45 13.10 -26.21
CA SER A 4 13.32 11.73 -25.72
C SER A 4 13.17 11.72 -24.21
N PHE A 5 12.72 10.61 -23.64
CA PHE A 5 12.51 10.46 -22.20
C PHE A 5 13.30 9.27 -21.68
N GLU A 6 13.87 9.45 -20.51
CA GLU A 6 14.41 8.36 -19.71
C GLU A 6 13.66 8.27 -18.39
N ILE A 7 13.52 7.04 -17.90
CA ILE A 7 12.89 6.73 -16.62
C ILE A 7 13.85 5.94 -15.75
N LYS A 8 13.69 6.05 -14.44
CA LYS A 8 14.38 5.26 -13.43
C LYS A 8 13.38 4.87 -12.36
N LEU A 9 13.45 3.61 -11.91
CA LEU A 9 12.69 3.10 -10.79
C LEU A 9 13.63 2.80 -9.62
N ASP A 10 13.34 3.32 -8.44
CA ASP A 10 14.15 3.20 -7.23
C ASP A 10 15.61 3.55 -7.51
N ASP A 11 16.56 2.69 -7.11
CA ASP A 11 17.99 2.88 -7.34
C ASP A 11 18.49 2.27 -8.67
N SER A 12 17.58 1.90 -9.58
CA SER A 12 17.95 1.33 -10.88
C SER A 12 18.67 2.34 -11.79
N ARG A 13 19.07 1.87 -12.98
CA ARG A 13 19.67 2.71 -14.01
C ARG A 13 18.58 3.47 -14.77
N TRP A 14 18.92 4.66 -15.26
CA TRP A 14 18.08 5.36 -16.24
C TRP A 14 18.01 4.54 -17.53
N ILE A 15 16.80 4.33 -18.03
CA ILE A 15 16.53 3.63 -19.29
C ILE A 15 15.63 4.50 -20.18
N SER A 16 15.83 4.43 -21.49
CA SER A 16 14.93 5.09 -22.45
C SER A 16 13.54 4.46 -22.37
N ALA A 17 12.50 5.29 -22.38
CA ALA A 17 11.12 4.83 -22.28
C ALA A 17 10.15 5.68 -23.09
N SER A 18 9.06 5.05 -23.49
CA SER A 18 7.89 5.70 -24.13
C SER A 18 6.65 5.49 -23.27
N SER A 19 5.71 6.44 -23.35
CA SER A 19 4.39 6.27 -22.74
C SER A 19 3.46 5.48 -23.68
N PRO A 20 2.65 4.55 -23.16
CA PRO A 20 2.56 4.12 -21.76
C PRO A 20 3.70 3.18 -21.35
N LEU A 21 4.19 3.34 -20.12
CA LEU A 21 5.21 2.45 -19.54
C LEU A 21 4.55 1.27 -18.84
N ARG A 22 5.07 0.06 -19.07
CA ARG A 22 4.71 -1.15 -18.31
C ARG A 22 5.98 -1.85 -17.84
N PHE A 23 6.08 -2.09 -16.54
CA PHE A 23 7.13 -2.92 -15.98
C PHE A 23 6.81 -4.40 -16.24
N LYS A 24 7.82 -5.19 -16.66
CA LYS A 24 7.65 -6.60 -17.00
C LYS A 24 7.52 -7.51 -15.77
N GLN A 25 8.06 -7.07 -14.64
CA GLN A 25 8.12 -7.83 -13.41
C GLN A 25 7.25 -7.14 -12.36
N PRO A 26 6.57 -7.91 -11.50
CA PRO A 26 5.88 -7.34 -10.35
C PRO A 26 6.88 -6.65 -9.42
N LEU A 27 6.43 -5.55 -8.84
CA LEU A 27 7.18 -4.85 -7.81
C LEU A 27 6.97 -5.56 -6.48
N GLN A 28 8.00 -5.54 -5.65
CA GLN A 28 7.93 -6.11 -4.30
C GLN A 28 7.20 -5.16 -3.35
N ASP A 29 6.74 -5.66 -2.21
CA ASP A 29 6.21 -4.80 -1.16
C ASP A 29 7.28 -3.81 -0.68
N GLY A 30 6.86 -2.58 -0.43
CA GLY A 30 7.74 -1.52 0.05
C GLY A 30 7.54 -0.18 -0.64
N ASN A 31 8.38 0.78 -0.28
CA ASN A 31 8.36 2.11 -0.88
C ASN A 31 9.13 2.12 -2.18
N HIS A 32 8.54 2.75 -3.19
CA HIS A 32 9.11 2.92 -4.51
C HIS A 32 9.16 4.38 -4.92
N THR A 33 10.15 4.70 -5.75
CA THR A 33 10.37 6.03 -6.34
C THR A 33 10.50 5.90 -7.84
N PHE A 34 9.60 6.52 -8.60
CA PHE A 34 9.70 6.62 -10.05
C PHE A 34 10.18 8.00 -10.42
N MET A 35 11.18 8.07 -11.28
CA MET A 35 11.75 9.31 -11.78
C MET A 35 11.68 9.33 -13.30
N VAL A 36 11.31 10.46 -13.88
CA VAL A 36 11.31 10.69 -15.33
C VAL A 36 12.02 12.00 -15.66
N ARG A 37 12.83 12.00 -16.72
CA ARG A 37 13.47 13.21 -17.25
C ARG A 37 13.40 13.25 -18.77
N ALA A 38 13.35 14.47 -19.30
CA ALA A 38 13.48 14.72 -20.72
C ALA A 38 14.94 14.88 -21.13
N ILE A 39 15.22 14.54 -22.38
CA ILE A 39 16.47 14.80 -23.10
C ILE A 39 16.09 15.54 -24.37
N ASP A 40 16.68 16.72 -24.58
CA ASP A 40 16.44 17.50 -25.80
C ASP A 40 17.14 16.89 -27.03
N SER A 41 16.96 17.52 -28.18
CA SER A 41 17.58 17.05 -29.44
C SER A 41 19.11 17.16 -29.48
N HIS A 42 19.73 17.85 -28.52
CA HIS A 42 21.18 18.00 -28.39
C HIS A 42 21.76 17.08 -27.31
N GLY A 43 20.94 16.21 -26.70
CA GLY A 43 21.38 15.29 -25.66
C GLY A 43 21.44 15.90 -24.26
N VAL A 44 20.94 17.12 -24.07
CA VAL A 44 20.93 17.80 -22.77
C VAL A 44 19.80 17.25 -21.89
N LYS A 45 20.16 16.76 -20.71
CA LYS A 45 19.25 16.15 -19.75
C LYS A 45 18.64 17.20 -18.83
N ALA A 46 17.34 17.09 -18.54
CA ALA A 46 16.69 17.92 -17.53
C ALA A 46 17.35 17.74 -16.15
N LYS A 47 17.71 18.85 -15.48
CA LYS A 47 18.35 18.84 -14.15
C LYS A 47 17.39 18.41 -13.03
N ASN A 48 16.10 18.69 -13.21
CA ASN A 48 15.05 18.39 -12.23
C ASN A 48 14.12 17.31 -12.80
N PRO A 49 14.41 16.01 -12.58
CA PRO A 49 13.49 14.95 -12.95
C PRO A 49 12.19 15.07 -12.16
N ALA A 50 11.06 14.78 -12.81
CA ALA A 50 9.79 14.62 -12.11
C ALA A 50 9.80 13.29 -11.34
N GLN A 51 9.24 13.29 -10.13
CA GLN A 51 9.29 12.16 -9.21
C GLN A 51 7.91 11.80 -8.70
N LEU A 52 7.65 10.51 -8.55
CA LEU A 52 6.46 9.94 -7.92
C LEU A 52 6.89 8.91 -6.88
N HIS A 53 6.35 9.02 -5.67
CA HIS A 53 6.58 8.07 -4.58
C HIS A 53 5.28 7.31 -4.31
N TRP A 54 5.37 5.99 -4.15
CA TRP A 54 4.25 5.16 -3.73
C TRP A 54 4.74 3.97 -2.91
N THR A 55 3.81 3.29 -2.26
CA THR A 55 4.06 2.03 -1.57
C THR A 55 3.31 0.91 -2.29
N VAL A 56 3.99 -0.20 -2.54
CA VAL A 56 3.36 -1.46 -2.93
C VAL A 56 3.11 -2.26 -1.66
N ASP A 57 1.89 -2.74 -1.50
CA ASP A 57 1.45 -3.57 -0.38
C ASP A 57 0.53 -4.65 -0.94
N THR A 58 1.06 -5.87 -1.03
CA THR A 58 0.36 -7.04 -1.56
C THR A 58 -0.04 -8.03 -0.46
N GLN A 59 0.37 -7.75 0.78
CA GLN A 59 -0.07 -8.52 1.93
C GLN A 59 -1.53 -8.22 2.21
N ALA A 60 -2.29 -9.29 2.50
CA ALA A 60 -3.66 -9.17 2.93
C ALA A 60 -3.70 -9.07 4.45
N PRO A 61 -4.64 -8.29 5.01
CA PRO A 61 -4.81 -8.24 6.45
C PRO A 61 -5.30 -9.60 6.95
N THR A 62 -4.69 -10.09 8.02
CA THR A 62 -5.17 -11.25 8.77
C THR A 62 -5.94 -10.77 9.99
N LEU A 63 -7.08 -11.42 10.27
CA LEU A 63 -7.92 -11.12 11.41
C LEU A 63 -7.89 -12.27 12.40
N HIS A 64 -7.82 -11.95 13.69
CA HIS A 64 -7.99 -12.95 14.74
C HIS A 64 -8.79 -12.39 15.91
N ILE A 65 -9.51 -13.28 16.60
CA ILE A 65 -10.26 -12.95 17.81
C ILE A 65 -9.26 -13.06 18.97
N ALA A 66 -8.78 -11.91 19.44
CA ALA A 66 -7.89 -11.81 20.59
C ALA A 66 -8.62 -12.16 21.91
N ARG A 67 -9.93 -11.89 21.96
CA ARG A 67 -10.74 -12.20 23.14
C ARG A 67 -12.16 -12.61 22.78
N SER A 68 -12.67 -13.62 23.47
CA SER A 68 -14.07 -14.03 23.44
C SER A 68 -14.50 -14.53 24.83
N PRO A 69 -15.82 -14.56 25.12
CA PRO A 69 -16.35 -15.27 26.28
C PRO A 69 -16.06 -16.78 26.18
N ALA A 70 -16.16 -17.47 27.33
CA ALA A 70 -16.13 -18.93 27.34
C ALA A 70 -17.32 -19.52 26.57
N LEU A 71 -17.11 -20.69 25.95
CA LEU A 71 -18.13 -21.36 25.12
C LEU A 71 -19.43 -21.65 25.89
N ILE A 72 -19.31 -21.93 27.19
CA ILE A 72 -20.44 -22.08 28.11
C ILE A 72 -20.12 -21.20 29.31
N THR A 73 -20.99 -20.22 29.59
CA THR A 73 -20.83 -19.29 30.71
C THR A 73 -22.20 -18.95 31.31
N HIS A 74 -22.20 -18.63 32.61
CA HIS A 74 -23.33 -18.02 33.29
C HIS A 74 -23.22 -16.48 33.35
N ASP A 75 -22.12 -15.91 32.83
CA ASP A 75 -22.01 -14.45 32.67
C ASP A 75 -23.06 -13.95 31.68
N THR A 76 -23.76 -12.89 32.07
CA THR A 76 -24.74 -12.20 31.22
C THR A 76 -24.09 -11.12 30.35
N THR A 77 -22.77 -10.97 30.43
CA THR A 77 -22.00 -10.00 29.64
C THR A 77 -20.99 -10.72 28.75
N ALA A 78 -20.79 -10.18 27.55
CA ALA A 78 -19.85 -10.74 26.56
C ALA A 78 -18.95 -9.63 26.02
N ARG A 79 -17.65 -9.89 25.97
CA ARG A 79 -16.68 -8.99 25.34
C ARG A 79 -15.89 -9.75 24.29
N PHE A 80 -15.83 -9.15 23.10
CA PHE A 80 -15.02 -9.62 22.00
C PHE A 80 -13.96 -8.59 21.66
N GLU A 81 -12.75 -9.05 21.40
CA GLU A 81 -11.67 -8.22 20.88
C GLU A 81 -11.16 -8.89 19.61
N VAL A 82 -11.06 -8.11 18.55
CA VAL A 82 -10.59 -8.55 17.24
C VAL A 82 -9.42 -7.66 16.88
N GLU A 83 -8.36 -8.30 16.38
CA GLU A 83 -7.15 -7.64 15.96
C GLU A 83 -6.89 -7.92 14.49
N SER A 84 -6.36 -6.92 13.80
CA SER A 84 -5.89 -7.01 12.41
C SER A 84 -4.36 -6.94 12.39
N SER A 85 -3.70 -7.74 11.55
CA SER A 85 -2.26 -7.62 11.33
C SER A 85 -1.86 -6.31 10.64
N GLU A 86 -2.80 -5.58 10.03
CA GLU A 86 -2.54 -4.31 9.36
C GLU A 86 -3.13 -3.13 10.13
N ALA A 87 -2.26 -2.20 10.51
CA ALA A 87 -2.64 -0.97 11.24
C ALA A 87 -3.50 0.00 10.42
N ARG A 88 -3.53 -0.13 9.09
CA ARG A 88 -4.36 0.69 8.21
C ARG A 88 -5.82 0.23 8.21
N CYS A 89 -6.10 -1.01 8.62
CA CYS A 89 -7.44 -1.50 8.83
C CYS A 89 -7.94 -1.07 10.22
N LYS A 90 -8.67 0.05 10.27
CA LYS A 90 -9.39 0.47 11.48
C LYS A 90 -10.76 -0.19 11.53
N PHE A 91 -11.10 -0.83 12.64
CA PHE A 91 -12.46 -1.29 12.90
C PHE A 91 -13.36 -0.07 13.21
N PRO A 92 -14.44 0.16 12.46
CA PRO A 92 -15.25 1.36 12.61
C PRO A 92 -16.25 1.33 13.79
N PHE A 93 -16.30 0.27 14.60
CA PHE A 93 -17.26 0.18 15.71
C PHE A 93 -16.78 -0.71 16.88
N GLN A 94 -17.29 -0.44 18.08
CA GLN A 94 -17.28 -1.35 19.24
C GLN A 94 -18.60 -2.15 19.23
N LEU A 95 -18.54 -3.48 19.20
CA LEU A 95 -19.72 -4.33 19.38
C LEU A 95 -20.02 -4.49 20.87
N GLU A 96 -20.87 -3.62 21.44
CA GLU A 96 -21.59 -3.95 22.68
C GLU A 96 -22.94 -4.57 22.30
N TYR A 97 -23.09 -5.88 22.49
CA TYR A 97 -24.41 -6.51 22.43
C TYR A 97 -25.03 -6.51 23.83
N ARG A 98 -25.91 -5.53 24.11
CA ARG A 98 -26.76 -5.57 25.32
C ARG A 98 -28.06 -6.27 24.96
N ARG A 99 -28.27 -7.48 25.49
CA ARG A 99 -29.60 -8.11 25.47
C ARG A 99 -30.41 -7.51 26.62
N THR A 100 -31.44 -6.73 26.30
CA THR A 100 -32.48 -6.37 27.27
C THR A 100 -33.38 -7.59 27.44
N GLU A 101 -33.24 -8.30 28.56
CA GLU A 101 -34.19 -9.34 28.94
C GLU A 101 -35.53 -8.68 29.37
N ARG A 102 -36.64 -9.25 28.92
CA ARG A 102 -37.99 -9.08 29.51
C ARG A 102 -38.39 -10.41 30.13
#